data_AF-A0A838QDY3-F1
#
_entry.id   AF-A0A838QDY3-F1
#
_cell.length_a   1.000
_cell.length_b   1.000
_cell.length_c   1.000
_cell.angle_alpha   90.00
_cell.angle_beta   90.00
_cell.angle_gamma   90.00
#
_symmetry.space_group_name_H-M   'P 1'
#
loop_
_entity.id
_entity.type
_entity.pdbx_description
1 polymer ?
#
loop_
_entity_poly.entity_id
_entity_poly.type
_entity_poly.pdbx_seq_one_letter_code
_entity_poly.pdbx_strand_id
1 'polypeptide(L)'
;WSFGDGETASGVSVSRTYIQNGVYTVRLIVTDILGLADTVVTDATVSNVAPAISELGDAVLLENTAYAADGSFSDPGADVWTATVDYGDGSGVIALALTGKTFSLSHVYTVAGTYTVTVQVADGDETSTRTATVTVTPSSPPLVPVNGARKAVVLVDHLVAEGIILPSDGLSLNAKLRAAVRSLEHGEIHTARLLLHSVVTEIDTIVSAGRLSAGDAAGLRALVERVIGLLR
;
A
#
# COMPACT_ATOMS: atom_id res chain seq x y z
N TRP A 1 -41.62 23.45 30.26
CA TRP A 1 -41.15 22.44 29.28
C TRP A 1 -40.07 21.59 29.93
N SER A 2 -40.14 20.26 29.77
CA SER A 2 -39.01 19.34 29.93
C SER A 2 -38.83 18.57 28.63
N PHE A 3 -37.61 18.42 28.15
CA PHE A 3 -37.36 17.90 26.79
C PHE A 3 -36.97 16.43 26.73
N GLY A 4 -36.90 15.74 27.88
CA GLY A 4 -36.56 14.32 27.92
C GLY A 4 -35.05 14.03 27.89
N ASP A 5 -34.22 15.05 27.69
CA ASP A 5 -32.75 15.04 27.78
C ASP A 5 -32.21 15.54 29.14
N GLY A 6 -33.12 15.80 30.09
CA GLY A 6 -32.80 16.40 31.40
C GLY A 6 -32.90 17.93 31.42
N GLU A 7 -33.01 18.58 30.26
CA GLU A 7 -33.12 20.03 30.17
C GLU A 7 -34.57 20.51 30.28
N THR A 8 -34.72 21.75 30.76
CA THR A 8 -36.02 22.41 30.93
C THR A 8 -36.04 23.84 30.40
N ALA A 9 -37.24 24.34 30.10
CA ALA A 9 -37.46 25.73 29.69
C ALA A 9 -38.81 26.26 30.16
N SER A 10 -38.90 27.58 30.24
CA SER A 10 -40.14 28.33 30.49
C SER A 10 -40.41 29.29 29.33
N GLY A 11 -41.69 29.53 29.04
CA GLY A 11 -42.12 30.40 27.95
C GLY A 11 -43.20 29.76 27.10
N VAL A 12 -43.91 30.60 26.33
CA VAL A 12 -45.00 30.17 25.45
C VAL A 12 -44.46 29.41 24.23
N SER A 13 -43.29 29.82 23.74
CA SER A 13 -42.55 29.16 22.66
C SER A 13 -41.07 29.09 23.03
N VAL A 14 -40.45 27.95 22.78
CA VAL A 14 -39.06 27.64 23.13
C VAL A 14 -38.46 26.77 22.02
N SER A 15 -37.16 26.90 21.77
CA SER A 15 -36.41 26.05 20.85
C SER A 15 -35.40 25.18 21.62
N ARG A 16 -35.14 23.97 21.09
CA ARG A 16 -34.13 23.05 21.60
C ARG A 16 -33.47 22.27 20.46
N THR A 17 -32.19 21.97 20.66
CA THR A 17 -31.36 21.16 19.78
C THR A 17 -30.87 19.95 20.57
N TYR A 18 -31.17 18.75 20.09
CA TYR A 18 -30.67 17.50 20.67
C TYR A 18 -29.32 17.16 20.04
N ILE A 19 -28.37 16.72 20.87
CA ILE A 19 -27.00 16.43 20.44
C ILE A 19 -26.84 14.97 19.99
N GLN A 20 -27.61 14.04 20.58
CA GLN A 20 -27.63 12.63 20.19
C GLN A 20 -28.93 12.27 19.49
N ASN A 21 -28.85 11.25 18.65
CA ASN A 21 -30.01 10.54 18.14
C ASN A 21 -30.77 9.85 19.28
N GLY A 22 -32.07 9.66 19.08
CA GLY A 22 -32.93 9.02 20.07
C GLY A 22 -34.36 9.51 20.01
N VAL A 23 -35.18 8.96 20.90
CA VAL A 23 -36.56 9.38 21.11
C VAL A 23 -36.64 10.07 22.46
N TYR A 24 -37.00 11.34 22.44
CA TYR A 24 -37.09 12.19 23.62
C TYR A 24 -38.55 12.53 23.93
N THR A 25 -39.01 12.17 25.11
CA THR A 25 -40.37 12.51 25.55
C THR A 25 -40.41 13.95 26.06
N VAL A 26 -41.02 14.83 25.28
CA VAL A 26 -41.19 16.25 25.58
C VAL A 26 -42.50 16.47 26.34
N ARG A 27 -42.43 17.18 27.46
CA ARG A 27 -43.57 17.52 28.31
C ARG A 27 -43.69 19.02 28.49
N LEU A 28 -44.89 19.55 28.27
CA LEU A 28 -45.26 20.90 28.68
C LEU A 28 -46.20 20.80 29.88
N ILE A 29 -45.86 21.51 30.95
CA ILE A 29 -46.72 21.72 32.11
C ILE A 29 -47.07 23.21 32.11
N VAL A 30 -48.36 23.53 32.13
CA VAL A 30 -48.88 24.89 32.27
C VAL A 30 -49.57 24.97 33.62
N THR A 31 -49.21 25.96 34.44
CA THR A 31 -49.78 26.14 35.78
C THR A 31 -50.44 27.51 35.87
N ASP A 32 -51.67 27.56 36.39
CA ASP A 32 -52.38 28.81 36.63
C ASP A 32 -51.97 29.47 37.95
N ILE A 33 -52.54 30.65 38.23
CA ILE A 33 -52.22 31.42 39.45
C ILE A 33 -52.75 30.78 40.73
N LEU A 34 -53.69 29.84 40.61
CA LEU A 34 -54.24 29.08 41.73
C LEU A 34 -53.44 27.79 42.00
N GLY A 35 -52.42 27.51 41.18
CA GLY A 35 -51.54 26.34 41.29
C GLY A 35 -52.08 25.09 40.60
N LEU A 36 -53.16 25.17 39.84
CA LEU A 36 -53.66 24.04 39.04
C LEU A 36 -52.79 23.90 37.78
N ALA A 37 -52.46 22.66 37.42
CA ALA A 37 -51.60 22.38 36.27
C ALA A 37 -52.27 21.44 35.26
N ASP A 38 -52.05 21.73 33.98
CA ASP A 38 -52.34 20.82 32.87
C ASP A 38 -51.03 20.38 32.19
N THR A 39 -51.04 19.18 31.61
CA THR A 39 -49.84 18.57 31.03
C THR A 39 -50.11 17.93 29.69
N VAL A 40 -49.31 18.27 28.69
CA VAL A 40 -49.28 17.60 27.39
C VAL A 40 -47.91 16.96 27.16
N VAL A 41 -47.91 15.83 26.47
CA VAL A 41 -46.71 15.06 26.13
C VAL A 41 -46.68 14.77 24.64
N THR A 42 -45.49 14.85 24.04
CA THR A 42 -45.22 14.42 22.66
C THR A 42 -43.80 13.86 22.60
N ASP A 43 -43.50 13.02 21.61
CA ASP A 43 -42.15 12.55 21.38
C ASP A 43 -41.46 13.38 20.29
N ALA A 44 -40.17 13.66 20.48
CA ALA A 44 -39.26 14.17 19.48
C ALA A 44 -38.30 13.05 19.08
N THR A 45 -38.30 12.66 17.81
CA THR A 45 -37.37 11.64 17.29
C THR A 45 -36.24 12.32 16.54
N VAL A 46 -35.01 12.00 16.92
CA VAL A 46 -33.77 12.49 16.32
C VAL A 46 -33.09 11.29 15.68
N SER A 47 -32.93 11.31 14.37
CA SER A 47 -32.30 10.20 13.63
C SER A 47 -30.77 10.28 13.68
N ASN A 48 -30.11 9.13 13.60
CA ASN A 48 -28.66 9.08 13.40
C ASN A 48 -28.28 9.63 12.01
N VAL A 49 -27.06 10.15 11.89
CA VAL A 49 -26.43 10.49 10.62
C VAL A 49 -25.05 9.84 10.60
N ALA A 50 -24.87 8.83 9.75
CA ALA A 50 -23.59 8.14 9.63
C ALA A 50 -22.42 9.09 9.32
N PRO A 51 -21.18 8.72 9.71
CA PRO A 51 -19.98 9.47 9.38
C PRO A 51 -19.83 9.63 7.86
N ALA A 52 -19.37 10.76 7.37
CA ALA A 52 -19.02 10.96 5.97
C ALA A 52 -17.50 11.05 5.81
N ILE A 53 -16.88 9.98 5.29
CA ILE A 53 -15.44 9.95 5.01
C ILE A 53 -15.15 10.77 3.75
N SER A 54 -14.20 11.71 3.86
CA SER A 54 -13.71 12.52 2.75
C SER A 54 -13.06 11.66 1.66
N GLU A 55 -12.95 12.22 0.45
CA GLU A 55 -12.29 11.52 -0.64
C GLU A 55 -10.84 11.18 -0.29
N LEU A 56 -10.42 9.97 -0.66
CA LEU A 56 -9.05 9.48 -0.54
C LEU A 56 -8.39 9.55 -1.91
N GLY A 57 -7.14 10.00 -1.97
CA GLY A 57 -6.39 10.08 -3.21
C GLY A 57 -5.83 8.73 -3.65
N ASP A 58 -5.97 8.45 -4.96
CA ASP A 58 -5.24 7.36 -5.61
C ASP A 58 -3.72 7.64 -5.60
N ALA A 59 -2.92 6.58 -5.65
CA ALA A 59 -1.46 6.68 -5.66
C ALA A 59 -0.80 5.71 -6.65
N VAL A 60 0.35 6.11 -7.17
CA VAL A 60 1.26 5.25 -7.93
C VAL A 60 2.60 5.19 -7.21
N LEU A 61 3.06 3.99 -6.88
CA LEU A 61 4.22 3.73 -6.04
C LEU A 61 5.20 2.79 -6.75
N LEU A 62 6.44 2.76 -6.28
CA LEU A 62 7.37 1.67 -6.56
C LEU A 62 7.26 0.62 -5.43
N GLU A 63 7.55 -0.64 -5.73
CA GLU A 63 7.68 -1.67 -4.69
C GLU A 63 8.61 -1.22 -3.56
N ASN A 64 8.28 -1.64 -2.34
CA ASN A 64 9.02 -1.33 -1.11
C ASN A 64 9.06 0.15 -0.74
N THR A 65 8.18 0.97 -1.34
CA THR A 65 7.91 2.34 -0.89
C THR A 65 6.63 2.39 -0.07
N ALA A 66 6.60 3.30 0.92
CA ALA A 66 5.42 3.47 1.76
C ALA A 66 4.35 4.27 1.03
N TYR A 67 3.15 3.72 0.94
CA TYR A 67 1.93 4.50 0.80
C TYR A 67 1.75 5.34 2.06
N ALA A 68 1.56 6.65 1.88
CA ALA A 68 1.25 7.58 2.96
C ALA A 68 0.17 8.54 2.48
N ALA A 69 -0.91 8.64 3.24
CA ALA A 69 -2.02 9.54 2.93
C ALA A 69 -2.69 9.98 4.23
N ASP A 70 -3.08 11.24 4.29
CA ASP A 70 -3.94 11.75 5.36
C ASP A 70 -5.39 11.74 4.90
N GLY A 71 -6.30 11.53 5.85
CA GLY A 71 -7.74 11.55 5.60
C GLY A 71 -8.51 12.18 6.75
N SER A 72 -9.78 12.43 6.49
CA SER A 72 -10.70 13.02 7.45
C SER A 72 -12.13 12.54 7.20
N PHE A 73 -12.99 12.74 8.19
CA PHE A 73 -14.42 12.51 8.07
C PHE A 73 -15.21 13.64 8.75
N SER A 74 -16.50 13.72 8.47
CA SER A 74 -17.43 14.59 9.19
C SER A 74 -18.55 13.77 9.80
N ASP A 75 -19.09 14.28 10.89
CA ASP A 75 -20.21 13.68 11.60
C ASP A 75 -20.89 14.77 12.44
N PRO A 76 -22.21 15.00 12.32
CA PRO A 76 -22.90 16.02 13.11
C PRO A 76 -23.18 15.60 14.56
N GLY A 77 -23.23 14.30 14.84
CA GLY A 77 -23.47 13.76 16.19
C GLY A 77 -22.24 13.88 17.08
N ALA A 78 -22.48 13.81 18.39
CA ALA A 78 -21.43 13.76 19.40
C ALA A 78 -21.17 12.31 19.81
N ASP A 79 -20.57 11.56 18.88
CA ASP A 79 -20.40 10.12 18.98
C ASP A 79 -18.98 9.71 19.33
N VAL A 80 -18.80 8.41 19.60
CA VAL A 80 -17.48 7.81 19.80
C VAL A 80 -17.12 7.05 18.54
N TRP A 81 -16.21 7.62 17.75
CA TRP A 81 -15.82 7.00 16.49
C TRP A 81 -14.74 5.93 16.66
N THR A 82 -14.89 4.85 15.89
CA THR A 82 -13.84 3.87 15.66
C THR A 82 -13.55 3.79 14.17
N ALA A 83 -12.33 3.41 13.79
CA ALA A 83 -11.95 3.29 12.40
C ALA A 83 -11.06 2.07 12.15
N THR A 84 -11.14 1.56 10.93
CA THR A 84 -10.29 0.48 10.42
C THR A 84 -9.79 0.79 9.02
N VAL A 85 -8.72 0.12 8.62
CA VAL A 85 -8.22 0.13 7.24
C VAL A 85 -7.85 -1.29 6.81
N ASP A 86 -8.18 -1.63 5.57
CA ASP A 86 -7.66 -2.77 4.83
C ASP A 86 -6.87 -2.23 3.63
N TYR A 87 -5.60 -2.59 3.50
CA TYR A 87 -4.76 -2.13 2.39
C TYR A 87 -4.95 -2.97 1.11
N GLY A 88 -5.77 -4.01 1.15
CA GLY A 88 -6.14 -4.81 -0.02
C GLY A 88 -5.06 -5.78 -0.50
N ASP A 89 -3.96 -5.95 0.25
CA ASP A 89 -2.86 -6.86 -0.04
C ASP A 89 -2.97 -8.22 0.66
N GLY A 90 -4.07 -8.44 1.40
CA GLY A 90 -4.30 -9.66 2.18
C GLY A 90 -3.67 -9.66 3.57
N SER A 91 -3.06 -8.55 4.02
CA SER A 91 -2.61 -8.38 5.42
C SER A 91 -3.77 -8.34 6.43
N GLY A 92 -4.99 -8.11 5.93
CA GLY A 92 -6.23 -8.07 6.71
C GLY A 92 -6.57 -6.68 7.22
N VAL A 93 -7.73 -6.58 7.87
CA VAL A 93 -8.25 -5.33 8.44
C VAL A 93 -7.49 -5.00 9.73
N ILE A 94 -6.98 -3.77 9.83
CA ILE A 94 -6.30 -3.26 11.02
C ILE A 94 -7.05 -2.07 11.63
N ALA A 95 -6.89 -1.86 12.93
CA ALA A 95 -7.43 -0.68 13.61
C ALA A 95 -6.69 0.59 13.14
N LEU A 96 -7.45 1.64 12.83
CA LEU A 96 -6.94 2.94 12.39
C LEU A 96 -7.11 3.96 13.50
N ALA A 97 -6.00 4.56 13.95
CA ALA A 97 -6.03 5.56 14.99
C ALA A 97 -6.62 6.88 14.48
N LEU A 98 -7.56 7.43 15.24
CA LEU A 98 -8.17 8.74 14.98
C LEU A 98 -7.57 9.82 15.89
N THR A 99 -7.32 11.00 15.34
CA THR A 99 -7.00 12.22 16.11
C THR A 99 -8.12 13.24 15.88
N GLY A 100 -9.14 13.21 16.73
CA GLY A 100 -10.39 13.90 16.45
C GLY A 100 -11.06 13.31 15.21
N LYS A 101 -11.29 14.13 14.18
CA LYS A 101 -11.95 13.72 12.92
C LYS A 101 -10.96 13.52 11.75
N THR A 102 -9.69 13.29 12.06
CA THR A 102 -8.63 13.02 11.07
C THR A 102 -7.87 11.73 11.40
N PHE A 103 -7.21 11.19 10.38
CA PHE A 103 -6.39 9.98 10.47
C PHE A 103 -5.26 10.01 9.43
N SER A 104 -4.25 9.17 9.65
CA SER A 104 -3.13 9.00 8.72
C SER A 104 -2.95 7.53 8.38
N LEU A 105 -2.77 7.23 7.09
CA LEU A 105 -2.52 5.91 6.53
C LEU A 105 -1.02 5.74 6.28
N SER A 106 -0.51 4.54 6.55
CA SER A 106 0.86 4.16 6.22
C SER A 106 0.97 2.66 5.99
N HIS A 107 1.46 2.26 4.81
CA HIS A 107 1.65 0.85 4.46
C HIS A 107 2.73 0.66 3.41
N VAL A 108 3.46 -0.45 3.44
CA VAL A 108 4.48 -0.78 2.43
C VAL A 108 4.03 -1.98 1.63
N TYR A 109 3.88 -1.81 0.32
CA TYR A 109 3.61 -2.90 -0.60
C TYR A 109 4.90 -3.50 -1.14
N THR A 110 5.11 -4.80 -0.91
CA THR A 110 6.33 -5.51 -1.34
C THR A 110 6.20 -6.19 -2.70
N VAL A 111 5.00 -6.24 -3.26
CA VAL A 111 4.69 -6.89 -4.54
C VAL A 111 4.03 -5.85 -5.44
N ALA A 112 4.43 -5.81 -6.71
CA ALA A 112 3.76 -5.01 -7.73
C ALA A 112 2.33 -5.50 -7.96
N GLY A 113 1.41 -4.56 -8.15
CA GLY A 113 -0.01 -4.86 -8.30
C GLY A 113 -0.88 -3.63 -8.12
N THR A 114 -2.19 -3.82 -8.27
CA THR A 114 -3.18 -2.78 -7.95
C THR A 114 -3.94 -3.22 -6.72
N TYR A 115 -3.97 -2.35 -5.72
CA TYR A 115 -4.55 -2.60 -4.40
C TYR A 115 -5.68 -1.60 -4.14
N THR A 116 -6.77 -2.08 -3.54
CA THR A 116 -7.88 -1.23 -3.09
C THR A 116 -7.76 -1.03 -1.59
N VAL A 117 -7.33 0.18 -1.20
CA VAL A 117 -7.30 0.59 0.20
C VAL A 117 -8.73 0.91 0.62
N THR A 118 -9.23 0.28 1.67
CA THR A 118 -10.59 0.45 2.19
C THR A 118 -10.52 0.97 3.62
N VAL A 119 -11.00 2.19 3.84
CA VAL A 119 -11.14 2.79 5.17
C VAL A 119 -12.60 2.72 5.60
N GLN A 120 -12.84 2.31 6.84
CA GLN A 120 -14.16 2.34 7.46
C GLN A 120 -14.14 3.18 8.74
N VAL A 121 -15.21 3.95 8.96
CA VAL A 121 -15.42 4.73 10.18
C VAL A 121 -16.82 4.44 10.67
N ALA A 122 -16.94 4.09 11.95
CA ALA A 122 -18.20 3.82 12.62
C ALA A 122 -18.43 4.81 13.76
N ASP A 123 -19.66 5.29 13.94
CA ASP A 123 -20.10 6.15 15.06
C ASP A 123 -20.65 5.34 16.26
N GLY A 124 -20.84 4.04 16.09
CA GLY A 124 -21.43 3.13 17.09
C GLY A 124 -22.82 2.62 16.69
N ASP A 125 -23.49 3.28 15.75
CA ASP A 125 -24.79 2.94 15.19
C ASP A 125 -24.69 2.51 13.72
N GLU A 126 -23.93 3.26 12.92
CA GLU A 126 -23.70 3.03 11.49
C GLU A 126 -22.20 3.09 11.14
N THR A 127 -21.86 2.49 9.99
CA THR A 127 -20.49 2.44 9.47
C THR A 127 -20.46 2.93 8.04
N SER A 128 -19.57 3.90 7.79
CA SER A 128 -19.27 4.37 6.44
C SER A 128 -17.98 3.79 5.91
N THR A 129 -17.90 3.65 4.59
CA THR A 129 -16.76 3.06 3.88
C THR A 129 -16.30 3.99 2.75
N ARG A 130 -14.98 4.10 2.58
CA ARG A 130 -14.33 4.83 1.48
C ARG A 130 -13.16 4.02 0.95
N THR A 131 -12.92 4.11 -0.36
CA THR A 131 -11.82 3.40 -1.02
C THR A 131 -10.88 4.33 -1.78
N ALA A 132 -9.62 3.92 -1.93
CA ALA A 132 -8.64 4.49 -2.86
C ALA A 132 -7.89 3.38 -3.60
N THR A 133 -7.42 3.68 -4.80
CA THR A 133 -6.62 2.76 -5.62
C THR A 133 -5.13 3.08 -5.47
N VAL A 134 -4.35 2.08 -5.08
CA VAL A 134 -2.89 2.17 -5.06
C VAL A 134 -2.30 1.23 -6.12
N THR A 135 -1.62 1.80 -7.10
CA THR A 135 -0.91 1.03 -8.13
C THR A 135 0.57 0.98 -7.80
N VAL A 136 1.07 -0.22 -7.51
CA VAL A 136 2.47 -0.49 -7.20
C VAL A 136 3.13 -1.05 -8.45
N THR A 137 4.14 -0.34 -8.92
CA THR A 137 4.96 -0.73 -10.07
C THR A 137 6.23 -1.43 -9.58
N PRO A 138 6.76 -2.42 -10.34
CA PRO A 138 7.99 -3.08 -9.96
C PRO A 138 9.10 -2.07 -9.69
N SER A 139 9.85 -2.28 -8.62
CA SER A 139 11.10 -1.54 -8.46
C SER A 139 12.00 -1.89 -9.66
N SER A 140 12.51 -0.87 -10.36
CA SER A 140 13.47 -1.12 -11.45
C SER A 140 14.58 -2.03 -10.93
N PRO A 141 15.02 -3.06 -11.70
CA PRO A 141 16.05 -3.98 -11.24
C PRO A 141 17.26 -3.22 -10.73
N PRO A 142 17.96 -3.76 -9.72
CA PRO A 142 19.12 -3.08 -9.19
C PRO A 142 20.12 -2.81 -10.32
N LEU A 143 20.43 -1.52 -10.55
CA LEU A 143 21.27 -1.06 -11.66
C LEU A 143 22.67 -1.73 -11.65
N VAL A 144 23.12 -2.15 -10.47
CA VAL A 144 24.42 -2.79 -10.25
C VAL A 144 24.53 -4.15 -10.95
N PRO A 145 23.64 -5.15 -10.73
CA PRO A 145 23.66 -6.40 -11.49
C PRO A 145 23.49 -6.22 -13.00
N VAL A 146 22.64 -5.28 -13.46
CA VAL A 146 22.50 -4.99 -14.91
C VAL A 146 23.84 -4.54 -15.51
N ASN A 147 24.49 -3.55 -14.89
CA ASN A 147 25.79 -3.06 -15.34
C ASN A 147 26.90 -4.13 -15.22
N GLY A 148 26.86 -4.97 -14.21
CA GLY A 148 27.79 -6.10 -14.07
C GLY A 148 27.63 -7.11 -15.20
N ALA A 149 26.40 -7.50 -15.54
CA ALA A 149 26.12 -8.40 -16.65
C ALA A 149 26.51 -7.79 -18.01
N ARG A 150 26.26 -6.49 -18.23
CA ARG A 150 26.73 -5.78 -19.43
C ARG A 150 28.26 -5.74 -19.53
N LYS A 151 28.96 -5.54 -18.42
CA LYS A 151 30.44 -5.62 -18.38
C LYS A 151 30.95 -7.02 -18.73
N ALA A 152 30.24 -8.07 -18.35
CA ALA A 152 30.59 -9.44 -18.73
C ALA A 152 30.47 -9.66 -20.24
N VAL A 153 29.42 -9.12 -20.89
CA VAL A 153 29.28 -9.15 -22.36
C VAL A 153 30.49 -8.50 -23.03
N VAL A 154 30.85 -7.29 -22.58
CA VAL A 154 32.01 -6.56 -23.12
C VAL A 154 33.31 -7.35 -22.94
N LEU A 155 33.50 -7.99 -21.79
CA LEU A 155 34.69 -8.80 -21.55
C LEU A 155 34.76 -10.03 -22.48
N VAL A 156 33.62 -10.69 -22.74
CA VAL A 156 33.56 -11.78 -23.73
C VAL A 156 33.90 -11.26 -25.13
N ASP A 157 33.36 -10.11 -25.53
CA ASP A 157 33.69 -9.47 -26.82
C ASP A 157 35.20 -9.19 -26.95
N HIS A 158 35.85 -8.72 -25.87
CA HIS A 158 37.30 -8.52 -25.81
C HIS A 158 38.09 -9.82 -25.94
N LEU A 159 37.72 -10.87 -25.20
CA LEU A 159 38.39 -12.18 -25.28
C LEU A 159 38.32 -12.77 -26.69
N VAL A 160 37.21 -12.58 -27.40
CA VAL A 160 37.05 -13.01 -28.80
C VAL A 160 37.93 -12.17 -29.72
N ALA A 161 37.94 -10.85 -29.55
CA ALA A 161 38.72 -9.94 -30.38
C ALA A 161 40.24 -10.17 -30.26
N GLU A 162 40.71 -10.57 -29.08
CA GLU A 162 42.11 -10.91 -28.81
C GLU A 162 42.46 -12.35 -29.21
N GLY A 163 41.49 -13.15 -29.68
CA GLY A 163 41.69 -14.54 -30.07
C GLY A 163 41.97 -15.48 -28.90
N ILE A 164 41.69 -15.05 -27.66
CA ILE A 164 41.88 -15.83 -26.44
C ILE A 164 40.84 -16.93 -26.32
N ILE A 165 39.63 -16.70 -26.85
CA ILE A 165 38.54 -17.67 -26.91
C ILE A 165 38.04 -17.82 -28.36
N LEU A 166 37.53 -19.01 -28.69
CA LEU A 166 36.91 -19.27 -29.99
C LEU A 166 35.67 -18.37 -30.19
N PRO A 167 35.45 -17.82 -31.40
CA PRO A 167 34.27 -17.01 -31.71
C PRO A 167 32.94 -17.72 -31.41
N SER A 168 32.87 -19.05 -31.59
CA SER A 168 31.68 -19.85 -31.30
C SER A 168 31.34 -19.90 -29.82
N ASP A 169 32.35 -20.03 -28.96
CA ASP A 169 32.17 -20.07 -27.51
C ASP A 169 31.80 -18.67 -26.99
N GLY A 170 32.46 -17.63 -27.50
CA GLY A 170 32.10 -16.25 -27.20
C GLY A 170 30.66 -15.88 -27.61
N LEU A 171 30.21 -16.35 -28.78
CA LEU A 171 28.83 -16.14 -29.25
C LEU A 171 27.81 -16.77 -28.29
N SER A 172 28.06 -18.01 -27.83
CA SER A 172 27.18 -18.73 -26.91
C SER A 172 27.11 -18.04 -25.53
N LEU A 173 28.26 -17.69 -24.96
CA LEU A 173 28.34 -16.94 -23.71
C LEU A 173 27.60 -15.60 -23.80
N ASN A 174 27.83 -14.84 -24.87
CA ASN A 174 27.16 -13.56 -25.10
C ASN A 174 25.65 -13.70 -25.27
N ALA A 175 25.17 -14.76 -25.93
CA ALA A 175 23.75 -15.01 -26.07
C ALA A 175 23.06 -15.16 -24.71
N LYS A 176 23.65 -15.95 -23.80
CA LYS A 176 23.15 -16.15 -22.44
C LYS A 176 23.27 -14.89 -21.58
N LEU A 177 24.40 -14.18 -21.65
CA LEU A 177 24.59 -12.92 -20.92
C LEU A 177 23.61 -11.83 -21.37
N ARG A 178 23.37 -11.68 -22.67
CA ARG A 178 22.38 -10.73 -23.20
C ARG A 178 20.96 -11.13 -22.82
N ALA A 179 20.64 -12.42 -22.76
CA ALA A 179 19.37 -12.90 -22.22
C ALA A 179 19.23 -12.56 -20.73
N ALA A 180 20.30 -12.75 -19.94
CA ALA A 180 20.31 -12.39 -18.53
C ALA A 180 20.13 -10.87 -18.32
N VAL A 181 20.78 -10.03 -19.14
CA VAL A 181 20.59 -8.57 -19.11
C VAL A 181 19.12 -8.20 -19.37
N ARG A 182 18.49 -8.80 -20.38
CA ARG A 182 17.06 -8.56 -20.65
C ARG A 182 16.18 -9.01 -19.48
N SER A 183 16.38 -10.21 -18.94
CA SER A 183 15.60 -10.67 -17.79
C SER A 183 15.80 -9.76 -16.58
N LEU A 184 17.02 -9.27 -16.33
CA LEU A 184 17.25 -8.26 -15.30
C LEU A 184 16.45 -6.99 -15.59
N GLU A 185 16.57 -6.40 -16.80
CA GLU A 185 15.83 -5.19 -17.22
C GLU A 185 14.32 -5.29 -17.05
N HIS A 186 13.75 -6.49 -17.17
CA HIS A 186 12.32 -6.77 -16.97
C HIS A 186 11.95 -7.20 -15.55
N GLY A 187 12.89 -7.20 -14.59
CA GLY A 187 12.65 -7.61 -13.21
C GLY A 187 12.51 -9.14 -13.00
N GLU A 188 12.83 -9.95 -14.00
CA GLU A 188 12.76 -11.42 -13.94
C GLU A 188 13.98 -12.02 -13.22
N ILE A 189 14.12 -11.73 -11.93
CA ILE A 189 15.31 -12.06 -11.14
C ILE A 189 15.63 -13.56 -11.15
N HIS A 190 14.60 -14.42 -11.05
CA HIS A 190 14.78 -15.88 -11.08
C HIS A 190 15.35 -16.36 -12.42
N THR A 191 14.78 -15.91 -13.54
CA THR A 191 15.24 -16.23 -14.90
C THR A 191 16.66 -15.74 -15.14
N ALA A 192 16.96 -14.49 -14.76
CA ALA A 192 18.31 -13.93 -14.86
C ALA A 192 19.33 -14.76 -14.07
N ARG A 193 18.99 -15.18 -12.86
CA ARG A 193 19.85 -16.01 -12.02
C ARG A 193 20.16 -17.36 -12.69
N LEU A 194 19.17 -18.04 -13.26
CA LEU A 194 19.39 -19.31 -13.97
C LEU A 194 20.31 -19.14 -15.20
N LEU A 195 20.11 -18.08 -15.97
CA LEU A 195 20.95 -17.77 -17.13
C LEU A 195 22.40 -17.49 -16.73
N LEU A 196 22.63 -16.74 -15.64
CA LEU A 196 23.98 -16.46 -15.15
C LEU A 196 24.68 -17.71 -14.60
N HIS A 197 23.98 -18.62 -13.92
CA HIS A 197 24.56 -19.90 -13.54
C HIS A 197 24.94 -20.74 -14.77
N SER A 198 24.10 -20.73 -15.81
CA SER A 198 24.40 -21.41 -17.09
C SER A 198 25.65 -20.83 -17.78
N VAL A 199 25.92 -19.53 -17.62
CA VAL A 199 27.17 -18.89 -18.08
C VAL A 199 28.37 -19.43 -17.30
N VAL A 200 28.30 -19.51 -15.96
CA VAL A 200 29.41 -20.06 -15.14
C VAL A 200 29.71 -21.50 -15.55
N THR A 201 28.69 -22.35 -15.66
CA THR A 201 28.86 -23.75 -16.10
C THR A 201 29.51 -23.85 -17.48
N GLU A 202 29.17 -22.95 -18.40
CA GLU A 202 29.76 -22.93 -19.74
C GLU A 202 31.21 -22.47 -19.72
N ILE A 203 31.56 -21.44 -18.93
CA ILE A 203 32.95 -21.02 -18.71
C ILE A 203 33.77 -22.20 -18.21
N ASP A 204 33.30 -22.90 -17.16
CA ASP A 204 33.99 -24.05 -16.59
C ASP A 204 34.15 -25.18 -17.64
N THR A 205 33.13 -25.39 -18.48
CA THR A 205 33.19 -26.36 -19.60
C THR A 205 34.25 -25.98 -20.63
N ILE A 206 34.31 -24.71 -21.05
CA ILE A 206 35.31 -24.21 -22.01
C ILE A 206 36.74 -24.36 -21.46
N VAL A 207 36.93 -24.03 -20.17
CA VAL A 207 38.22 -24.20 -19.48
C VAL A 207 38.62 -25.67 -19.39
N SER A 208 37.69 -26.56 -19.01
CA SER A 208 37.96 -28.00 -18.92
C SER A 208 38.31 -28.64 -20.26
N ALA A 209 37.78 -28.09 -21.36
CA ALA A 209 38.09 -28.49 -22.72
C ALA A 209 39.43 -27.92 -23.24
N GLY A 210 40.13 -27.10 -22.45
CA GLY A 210 41.39 -26.46 -22.84
C GLY A 210 41.26 -25.35 -23.87
N ARG A 211 40.04 -24.85 -24.12
CA ARG A 211 39.74 -23.82 -25.12
C ARG A 211 39.84 -22.39 -24.58
N LEU A 212 40.04 -22.26 -23.27
CA LEU A 212 40.28 -21.02 -22.54
C LEU A 212 41.15 -21.35 -21.32
N SER A 213 42.18 -20.56 -21.03
CA SER A 213 42.98 -20.79 -19.82
C SER A 213 42.20 -20.40 -18.56
N ALA A 214 42.49 -21.06 -17.43
CA ALA A 214 41.87 -20.70 -16.16
C ALA A 214 42.19 -19.24 -15.74
N GLY A 215 43.37 -18.73 -16.11
CA GLY A 215 43.77 -17.35 -15.85
C GLY A 215 42.93 -16.34 -16.63
N ASP A 216 42.74 -16.59 -17.92
CA ASP A 216 41.95 -15.73 -18.80
C ASP A 216 40.46 -15.76 -18.43
N ALA A 217 39.96 -16.91 -17.97
CA ALA A 217 38.57 -17.07 -17.53
C ALA A 217 38.27 -16.39 -16.18
N ALA A 218 39.26 -16.20 -15.31
CA ALA A 218 39.06 -15.82 -13.91
C ALA A 218 38.31 -14.49 -13.76
N GLY A 219 38.66 -13.48 -14.56
CA GLY A 219 38.02 -12.16 -14.51
C GLY A 219 36.55 -12.20 -14.90
N LEU A 220 36.21 -12.94 -15.97
CA LEU A 220 34.82 -13.11 -16.42
C LEU A 220 34.01 -13.89 -15.40
N ARG A 221 34.55 -15.00 -14.90
CA ARG A 221 33.91 -15.86 -13.90
C ARG A 221 33.59 -15.07 -12.62
N ALA A 222 34.58 -14.38 -12.06
CA ALA A 222 34.41 -13.58 -10.84
C ALA A 222 33.36 -12.47 -11.01
N LEU A 223 33.30 -11.83 -12.19
CA LEU A 223 32.31 -10.81 -12.49
C LEU A 223 30.89 -11.41 -12.51
N VAL A 224 30.70 -12.54 -13.20
CA VAL A 224 29.39 -13.22 -13.29
C VAL A 224 28.94 -13.71 -11.91
N GLU A 225 29.82 -14.31 -11.12
CA GLU A 225 29.51 -14.74 -9.75
C GLU A 225 29.14 -13.57 -8.83
N ARG A 226 29.82 -12.43 -8.97
CA ARG A 226 29.47 -11.21 -8.23
C ARG A 226 28.06 -10.74 -8.58
N VAL A 227 27.68 -10.77 -9.86
CA VAL A 227 26.31 -10.43 -10.27
C VAL A 227 25.31 -11.41 -9.65
N ILE A 228 25.58 -12.71 -9.68
CA ILE A 228 24.72 -13.73 -9.05
C ILE A 228 24.51 -13.44 -7.56
N GLY A 229 25.58 -13.11 -6.82
CA GLY A 229 25.51 -12.82 -5.39
C GLY A 229 24.73 -11.55 -5.02
N LEU A 230 24.53 -10.64 -5.98
CA LEU A 230 23.72 -9.42 -5.82
C LEU A 230 22.23 -9.66 -6.09
N LEU A 231 21.89 -10.72 -6.82
CA LEU A 231 20.51 -11.17 -6.94
C LEU A 231 20.22 -11.95 -5.66
N ARG A 232 19.52 -11.34 -4.69
CA ARG A 232 18.96 -12.03 -3.53
C ARG A 232 17.46 -12.18 -3.75
#